data_AF-A0A7J0ECD2-F1
#
_entry.id   AF-A0A7J0ECD2-F1
#
_cell.length_a   1.000
_cell.length_b   1.000
_cell.length_c   1.000
_cell.angle_alpha   90.00
_cell.angle_beta   90.00
_cell.angle_gamma   90.00
#
_symmetry.space_group_name_H-M   'P 1'
#
loop_
_entity.id
_entity.type
_entity.pdbx_description
1 polymer ?
#
loop_
_entity_poly.entity_id
_entity_poly.type
_entity_poly.pdbx_seq_one_letter_code
_entity_poly.pdbx_strand_id
1 'polypeptide(L)'
;MTVDTLQKGFLINVFSEKNCPGLLVSILKAFEELGLDVLDASISCSDSFRLEAVGGENEGQDESLDAQVVKQAVLQAIRNWAESNEQD
;
A
#
# COMPACT_ATOMS: atom_id res chain seq x y z
N MET A 1 7.18 -3.15 7.27
CA MET A 1 6.77 -2.55 5.98
C MET A 1 7.49 -1.21 5.82
N THR A 2 7.87 -0.83 4.60
CA THR A 2 8.53 0.47 4.31
C THR A 2 7.75 1.24 3.25
N VAL A 3 7.87 2.56 3.28
CA VAL A 3 7.36 3.48 2.25
C VAL A 3 8.50 4.44 1.94
N ASP A 4 8.96 4.41 0.71
CA ASP A 4 10.06 5.24 0.22
C ASP A 4 9.50 6.20 -0.84
N THR A 5 9.70 7.50 -0.66
CA THR A 5 9.30 8.49 -1.67
C THR A 5 10.24 8.43 -2.87
N LEU A 6 9.68 8.35 -4.07
CA LEU A 6 10.40 8.38 -5.33
C LEU A 6 10.25 9.76 -5.98
N GLN A 7 10.99 9.99 -7.08
CA GLN A 7 10.80 11.20 -7.89
C GLN A 7 9.36 11.35 -8.38
N LYS A 8 8.71 10.22 -8.67
CA LYS A 8 7.29 10.12 -9.01
C LYS A 8 6.68 9.02 -8.15
N GLY A 9 5.96 9.41 -7.11
CA GLY A 9 5.22 8.48 -6.25
C GLY A 9 6.01 7.82 -5.12
N PHE A 10 5.67 6.55 -4.86
CA PHE A 10 6.07 5.81 -3.67
C PHE A 10 6.40 4.35 -3.99
N LEU A 11 7.49 3.86 -3.39
CA LEU A 11 7.79 2.44 -3.33
C LEU A 11 7.35 1.90 -1.97
N ILE A 12 6.46 0.91 -1.98
CA ILE A 12 5.80 0.38 -0.79
C ILE A 12 6.14 -1.10 -0.66
N ASN A 13 6.89 -1.44 0.39
CA ASN A 13 7.34 -2.81 0.64
C ASN A 13 6.58 -3.42 1.81
N VAL A 14 5.79 -4.45 1.52
CA VAL A 14 5.01 -5.18 2.52
C VAL A 14 5.50 -6.62 2.60
N PHE A 15 6.07 -6.96 3.75
CA PHE A 15 6.55 -8.30 4.05
C PHE A 15 5.62 -8.92 5.09
N SER A 16 5.26 -10.18 4.88
CA SER A 16 4.52 -10.99 5.84
C SER A 16 5.34 -12.23 6.20
N GLU A 17 5.18 -12.76 7.40
CA GLU A 17 5.83 -14.02 7.81
C GLU A 17 4.97 -15.25 7.50
N LYS A 18 3.73 -15.03 7.04
CA LYS A 18 2.76 -16.07 6.69
C LYS A 18 1.92 -15.65 5.50
N ASN A 19 1.27 -16.62 4.86
CA ASN A 19 0.27 -16.34 3.84
C ASN A 19 -0.92 -15.58 4.46
N CYS A 20 -1.28 -14.44 3.87
CA CYS A 20 -2.32 -13.54 4.36
C CYS A 20 -3.36 -13.33 3.24
N PRO A 21 -4.31 -14.28 3.05
CA PRO A 21 -5.34 -14.16 2.02
C PRO A 21 -6.12 -12.86 2.18
N GLY A 22 -6.31 -12.13 1.08
CA GLY A 22 -7.06 -10.88 1.08
C GLY A 22 -6.30 -9.63 1.58
N LEU A 23 -5.10 -9.76 2.15
CA LEU A 23 -4.33 -8.61 2.64
C LEU A 23 -3.97 -7.64 1.50
N LEU A 24 -3.54 -8.19 0.37
CA LEU A 24 -3.26 -7.40 -0.83
C LEU A 24 -4.49 -6.59 -1.26
N VAL A 25 -5.68 -7.21 -1.24
CA VAL A 25 -6.94 -6.55 -1.59
C VAL A 25 -7.24 -5.39 -0.63
N SER A 26 -7.02 -5.58 0.68
CA SER A 26 -7.19 -4.52 1.67
C SER A 26 -6.26 -3.33 1.42
N ILE A 27 -5.01 -3.59 1.01
CA ILE A 27 -4.03 -2.53 0.74
C ILE A 27 -4.37 -1.78 -0.56
N LEU A 28 -4.79 -2.48 -1.61
CA LEU A 28 -5.20 -1.85 -2.86
C LEU A 28 -6.42 -0.94 -2.67
N LYS A 29 -7.36 -1.29 -1.80
CA LYS A 29 -8.48 -0.40 -1.43
C LYS A 29 -8.00 0.88 -0.77
N ALA A 30 -7.02 0.79 0.13
CA ALA A 30 -6.44 1.98 0.75
C ALA A 30 -5.73 2.88 -0.28
N PHE A 31 -5.15 2.30 -1.33
CA PHE A 31 -4.57 3.10 -2.43
C PHE A 31 -5.64 3.80 -3.24
N GLU A 32 -6.74 3.12 -3.58
CA GLU A 32 -7.89 3.71 -4.28
C GLU A 32 -8.49 4.89 -3.48
N GLU A 33 -8.67 4.72 -2.16
CA GLU A 33 -9.16 5.77 -1.26
C GLU A 33 -8.22 6.99 -1.18
N LEU A 34 -6.92 6.77 -1.37
CA LEU A 34 -5.91 7.82 -1.41
C LEU A 34 -5.69 8.43 -2.80
N GLY A 35 -6.35 7.91 -3.84
CA GLY A 35 -6.10 8.33 -5.23
C GLY A 35 -4.70 7.97 -5.73
N LEU A 36 -4.15 6.85 -5.24
CA LEU A 36 -2.89 6.30 -5.72
C LEU A 36 -3.17 5.26 -6.82
N ASP A 37 -2.49 5.40 -7.95
CA ASP A 37 -2.47 4.41 -9.02
C ASP A 37 -1.27 3.48 -8.85
N VAL A 38 -1.48 2.17 -8.93
CA VAL A 38 -0.40 1.18 -8.89
C VAL A 38 0.24 1.08 -10.27
N LEU A 39 1.53 1.39 -10.38
CA LEU A 39 2.27 1.29 -11.63
C LEU A 39 2.90 -0.08 -11.83
N ASP A 40 3.47 -0.63 -10.76
CA ASP A 40 4.11 -1.94 -10.79
C ASP A 40 3.85 -2.69 -9.49
N ALA A 41 3.76 -4.02 -9.60
CA ALA A 41 3.53 -4.89 -8.47
C ALA A 41 4.31 -6.20 -8.66
N SER A 42 5.21 -6.48 -7.72
CA SER A 42 5.94 -7.74 -7.67
C SER A 42 5.46 -8.56 -6.47
N ILE A 43 4.73 -9.63 -6.75
CA ILE A 43 4.11 -10.49 -5.74
C ILE A 43 4.86 -11.82 -5.70
N SER A 44 5.33 -12.21 -4.52
CA SER A 44 5.79 -13.58 -4.28
C SER A 44 4.68 -14.37 -3.57
N CYS A 45 4.37 -15.56 -4.06
CA CYS A 45 3.37 -16.44 -3.42
C CYS A 45 3.87 -17.06 -2.11
N SER A 46 5.16 -16.93 -1.81
CA SER A 46 5.78 -17.48 -0.62
C SER A 46 5.38 -16.65 0.60
N ASP A 47 5.77 -15.37 0.67
CA ASP A 47 5.68 -14.63 1.96
C ASP A 47 5.63 -13.10 1.82
N SER A 48 5.73 -12.53 0.60
CA SER A 48 5.87 -11.06 0.46
C SER A 48 5.33 -10.50 -0.84
N PHE A 49 4.84 -9.26 -0.80
CA PHE A 49 4.50 -8.50 -2.00
C PHE A 49 5.03 -7.08 -1.90
N ARG A 50 5.62 -6.62 -2.99
CA ARG A 50 6.13 -5.27 -3.16
C ARG A 50 5.23 -4.56 -4.16
N LEU A 51 4.83 -3.34 -3.81
CA LEU A 51 3.96 -2.50 -4.60
C LEU A 51 4.68 -1.18 -4.89
N GLU A 52 4.64 -0.74 -6.14
CA GLU A 52 5.03 0.61 -6.54
C GLU A 52 3.77 1.36 -6.96
N ALA A 53 3.50 2.48 -6.29
CA ALA A 53 2.29 3.26 -6.50
C ALA A 53 2.65 4.73 -6.66
N VAL A 54 2.02 5.40 -7.61
CA VAL A 54 2.15 6.84 -7.79
C VAL A 54 0.88 7.53 -7.35
N GLY A 55 1.01 8.65 -6.65
CA GLY A 55 -0.14 9.52 -6.42
C GLY A 55 -0.55 10.12 -7.75
N GLY A 56 -1.86 10.09 -8.03
CA GLY A 56 -2.42 10.68 -9.23
C GLY A 56 -1.85 12.08 -9.41
N GLU A 57 -1.09 12.26 -10.49
CA GLU A 57 -0.58 13.56 -10.90
C GLU A 57 -1.80 14.42 -11.24
N ASN A 58 -2.37 15.14 -10.27
CA ASN A 58 -3.24 16.26 -10.61
C ASN A 58 -2.29 17.32 -11.15
N GLU A 59 -2.07 17.30 -12.47
CA GLU A 59 -1.24 18.23 -13.24
C GLU A 59 -1.61 19.68 -12.88
N GLY A 60 -0.97 20.24 -11.85
CA GLY A 60 -1.17 21.63 -11.45
C GLY A 60 -1.36 21.93 -9.96
N GLN A 61 -1.37 20.94 -9.06
CA GLN A 61 -1.44 21.20 -7.62
C GLN A 61 -0.24 20.60 -6.89
N ASP A 62 0.62 21.49 -6.38
CA ASP A 62 1.80 21.24 -5.55
C ASP A 62 1.43 20.74 -4.13
N GLU A 63 0.40 19.88 -4.03
CA GLU A 63 0.08 19.16 -2.80
C GLU A 63 0.50 17.70 -2.99
N SER A 64 1.80 17.46 -2.96
CA SER A 64 2.33 16.10 -2.95
C SER A 64 1.80 15.36 -1.72
N LEU A 65 1.14 14.22 -1.92
CA LEU A 65 0.78 13.31 -0.82
C LEU A 65 2.03 13.01 0.03
N ASP A 66 1.91 13.14 1.34
CA ASP A 66 3.01 12.81 2.26
C ASP A 66 3.16 11.29 2.38
N ALA A 67 4.38 10.78 2.26
CA ALA A 67 4.69 9.38 2.50
C ALA A 67 4.25 8.88 3.88
N GLN A 68 4.14 9.77 4.88
CA GLN A 68 3.55 9.42 6.18
C GLN A 68 2.06 9.10 6.08
N VAL A 69 1.29 9.83 5.26
CA VAL A 69 -0.14 9.56 5.04
C VAL A 69 -0.30 8.19 4.37
N VAL A 70 0.49 7.93 3.32
CA VAL A 70 0.51 6.63 2.63
C VAL A 70 0.87 5.51 3.63
N LYS A 71 1.89 5.72 4.45
CA LYS A 71 2.31 4.77 5.48
C LYS A 71 1.21 4.48 6.49
N GLN A 72 0.49 5.48 6.97
CA GLN A 72 -0.60 5.29 7.92
C GLN A 72 -1.77 4.54 7.31
N ALA A 73 -2.15 4.85 6.06
CA ALA A 73 -3.23 4.16 5.37
C ALA A 73 -2.90 2.66 5.17
N VAL A 74 -1.68 2.34 4.77
CA VAL A 74 -1.24 0.93 4.65
C VAL A 74 -1.25 0.22 6.00
N LEU A 75 -0.79 0.87 7.07
CA LEU A 75 -0.83 0.30 8.42
C LEU A 75 -2.27 0.06 8.90
N GLN A 76 -3.18 0.99 8.62
CA GLN A 76 -4.61 0.81 8.92
C GLN A 76 -5.20 -0.35 8.12
N ALA A 77 -4.91 -0.46 6.83
CA ALA A 77 -5.38 -1.57 6.01
C ALA A 77 -4.91 -2.93 6.54
N ILE A 78 -3.63 -3.03 6.94
CA ILE A 78 -3.06 -4.23 7.57
C ILE A 78 -3.78 -4.54 8.89
N ARG A 79 -3.99 -3.53 9.74
CA ARG A 79 -4.65 -3.71 11.04
C ARG A 79 -6.10 -4.16 10.89
N ASN A 80 -6.87 -3.49 10.03
CA ASN A 80 -8.27 -3.82 9.78
C ASN A 80 -8.40 -5.23 9.20
N TRP A 81 -7.48 -5.63 8.32
CA TRP A 81 -7.39 -7.00 7.82
C TRP A 81 -7.12 -8.00 8.95
N ALA A 82 -6.16 -7.71 9.83
CA ALA A 82 -5.84 -8.60 10.96
C ALA A 82 -7.04 -8.76 11.89
N GLU A 83 -7.68 -7.66 12.31
CA GLU A 83 -8.85 -7.69 13.19
C GLU A 83 -10.04 -8.46 12.58
N SER A 84 -10.18 -8.44 11.25
CA SER A 84 -11.25 -9.16 10.54
C SER A 84 -10.97 -10.65 10.33
N ASN A 85 -9.72 -11.09 10.42
CA ASN A 85 -9.31 -12.48 10.19
C ASN A 85 -8.81 -13.20 11.47
N GLU A 86 -8.70 -12.50 12.61
CA GLU A 86 -8.40 -13.09 13.93
C GLU A 86 -9.65 -13.62 14.65
N GLN A 87 -10.84 -13.50 14.04
CA GLN A 87 -12.11 -14.00 14.60
C GLN A 87 -12.51 -15.41 14.12
N ASP A 88 -11.66 -16.10 13.34
CA ASP A 88 -11.87 -17.47 12.87
C ASP A 88 -11.04 -18.52 13.65
#